data_AF-A0A1Q7I217-F1
#
_entry.id   AF-A0A1Q7I217-F1
#
_cell.length_a   1.000
_cell.length_b   1.000
_cell.length_c   1.000
_cell.angle_alpha   90.00
_cell.angle_beta   90.00
_cell.angle_gamma   90.00
#
_symmetry.space_group_name_H-M   'P 1'
#
loop_
_entity.id
_entity.type
_entity.pdbx_description
1 polymer ?
#
loop_
_entity_poly.entity_id
_entity_poly.type
_entity_poly.pdbx_seq_one_letter_code
_entity_poly.pdbx_strand_id
1 'polypeptide(L)'
;MASVFLLSPASCSGLRAHMILRPGAASLLARRLREPLGAPLGEVYTFLSGLYFRGKLAYARAFADRPEHVLVITPTAGLRPPDTLVTLDVLRGFARVDIADGSARFRRPLLADARTLAAGLGADDEVILLGSIASPKYVDVLSGVFGPRLKFPAAFVGRGDMSRGGLLLRCVTARTALDYVPVAGATRRGARPPKLPPLPRRVVQAGE
;
A
#
# COMPACT_ATOMS: atom_id res chain seq x y z
N MET A 1 20.06 7.81 7.60
CA MET A 1 18.61 7.79 7.86
C MET A 1 17.94 7.18 6.66
N ALA A 2 17.45 5.95 6.79
CA ALA A 2 16.72 5.25 5.75
C ALA A 2 15.21 5.44 5.91
N SER A 3 14.48 5.39 4.79
CA SER A 3 13.02 5.42 4.74
C SER A 3 12.46 4.07 4.32
N VAL A 4 11.77 3.38 5.23
CA VAL A 4 11.03 2.15 4.94
C VAL A 4 9.56 2.45 4.71
N PHE A 5 9.04 2.03 3.57
CA PHE A 5 7.65 2.25 3.17
C PHE A 5 6.79 1.02 3.42
N LEU A 6 5.72 1.22 4.21
CA LEU A 6 4.68 0.22 4.44
C LEU A 6 3.43 0.59 3.66
N LEU A 7 3.06 -0.23 2.69
CA LEU A 7 1.89 -0.01 1.83
C LEU A 7 0.70 -0.76 2.43
N SER A 8 -0.39 -0.02 2.71
CA SER A 8 -1.62 -0.66 3.18
C SER A 8 -2.18 -1.65 2.14
N PRO A 9 -2.90 -2.71 2.55
CA PRO A 9 -3.44 -3.69 1.62
C PRO A 9 -4.53 -3.10 0.72
N ALA A 10 -4.75 -3.73 -0.44
CA ALA A 10 -5.97 -3.57 -1.22
C ALA A 10 -7.04 -4.58 -0.76
N SER A 11 -8.32 -4.20 -0.83
CA SER A 11 -9.40 -5.14 -0.52
C SER A 11 -9.44 -6.29 -1.53
N CYS A 12 -9.36 -7.51 -1.02
CA CYS A 12 -9.46 -8.74 -1.81
C CYS A 12 -10.90 -9.30 -1.87
N SER A 13 -11.87 -8.58 -1.31
CA SER A 13 -13.30 -8.92 -1.34
C SER A 13 -14.17 -7.95 -2.16
N GLY A 14 -13.57 -6.89 -2.71
CA GLY A 14 -14.30 -5.89 -3.50
C GLY A 14 -14.69 -6.36 -4.92
N LEU A 15 -15.37 -5.49 -5.66
CA LEU A 15 -15.86 -5.76 -7.03
C LEU A 15 -14.74 -6.20 -7.98
N ARG A 16 -13.59 -5.54 -7.95
CA ARG A 16 -12.45 -5.92 -8.80
C ARG A 16 -11.86 -7.26 -8.43
N ALA A 17 -11.87 -7.62 -7.14
CA ALA A 17 -11.44 -8.95 -6.73
C ALA A 17 -12.36 -10.03 -7.32
N HIS A 18 -13.67 -9.81 -7.30
CA HIS A 18 -14.63 -10.72 -7.92
C HIS A 18 -14.38 -10.92 -9.43
N MET A 19 -13.96 -9.88 -10.15
CA MET A 19 -13.65 -9.98 -11.59
C MET A 19 -12.51 -10.97 -11.90
N ILE A 20 -11.51 -11.09 -11.03
CA ILE A 20 -10.37 -12.01 -11.21
C ILE A 20 -10.58 -13.36 -10.52
N LEU A 21 -11.34 -13.38 -9.41
CA LEU A 21 -11.63 -14.57 -8.62
C LEU A 21 -12.70 -15.48 -9.24
N ARG A 22 -13.62 -14.93 -10.06
CA ARG A 22 -14.70 -15.72 -10.67
C ARG A 22 -14.16 -16.86 -11.55
N PRO A 23 -14.82 -18.02 -11.58
CA PRO A 23 -14.53 -19.07 -12.57
C PRO A 23 -14.56 -18.50 -13.99
N GLY A 24 -13.62 -18.92 -14.85
CA GLY A 24 -13.56 -18.47 -16.25
C GLY A 24 -13.06 -17.04 -16.50
N ALA A 25 -12.56 -16.33 -15.48
CA ALA A 25 -11.90 -15.03 -15.71
C ALA A 25 -10.67 -15.17 -16.63
N ALA A 26 -10.71 -14.51 -17.79
CA ALA A 26 -9.75 -14.70 -18.88
C ALA A 26 -8.76 -13.53 -19.07
N SER A 27 -8.78 -12.50 -18.21
CA SER A 27 -7.77 -11.44 -18.27
C SER A 27 -6.36 -12.03 -18.06
N LEU A 28 -5.33 -11.41 -18.62
CA LEU A 28 -3.96 -11.90 -18.50
C LEU A 28 -3.57 -12.13 -17.03
N LEU A 29 -3.90 -11.19 -16.14
CA LEU A 29 -3.66 -11.32 -14.71
C LEU A 29 -4.44 -12.51 -14.09
N ALA A 30 -5.71 -12.68 -14.46
CA ALA A 30 -6.52 -13.79 -13.96
C ALA A 30 -5.98 -15.16 -14.40
N ARG A 31 -5.49 -15.27 -15.64
CA ARG A 31 -4.83 -16.47 -16.14
C ARG A 31 -3.54 -16.75 -15.37
N ARG A 32 -2.65 -15.76 -15.25
CA ARG A 32 -1.39 -15.89 -14.50
C ARG A 32 -1.59 -16.32 -13.04
N LEU A 33 -2.62 -15.79 -12.36
CA LEU A 33 -2.94 -16.18 -10.99
C LEU A 33 -3.33 -17.66 -10.84
N ARG A 34 -3.80 -18.31 -11.90
CA ARG A 34 -4.15 -19.75 -11.91
C ARG A 34 -2.95 -20.64 -12.21
N GLU A 35 -1.90 -20.08 -12.78
CA GLU A 35 -0.66 -20.80 -13.01
C GLU A 35 0.17 -20.91 -11.72
N PRO A 36 1.02 -21.95 -11.58
CA PRO A 36 1.87 -22.12 -10.40
C PRO A 36 2.78 -20.92 -10.11
N LEU A 37 3.24 -20.23 -11.17
CA LEU A 37 4.11 -19.05 -11.04
C LEU A 37 3.36 -17.83 -10.49
N GLY A 38 2.03 -17.76 -10.64
CA GLY A 38 1.23 -16.64 -10.15
C GLY A 38 1.55 -15.28 -10.77
N ALA A 39 1.30 -14.22 -10.00
CA ALA A 39 1.61 -12.85 -10.38
C ALA A 39 2.14 -12.04 -9.19
N PRO A 40 2.95 -10.98 -9.42
CA PRO A 40 3.43 -10.10 -8.35
C PRO A 40 2.29 -9.46 -7.54
N LEU A 41 2.42 -9.48 -6.22
CA LEU A 41 1.46 -8.88 -5.28
C LEU A 41 1.14 -7.42 -5.63
N GLY A 42 2.17 -6.65 -6.00
CA GLY A 42 2.03 -5.24 -6.37
C GLY A 42 1.20 -5.03 -7.62
N GLU A 43 1.29 -5.93 -8.60
CA GLU A 43 0.46 -5.93 -9.82
C GLU A 43 -0.99 -6.24 -9.47
N VAL A 44 -1.21 -7.29 -8.65
CA VAL A 44 -2.55 -7.69 -8.18
C VAL A 44 -3.21 -6.55 -7.41
N TYR A 45 -2.53 -5.94 -6.44
CA TYR A 45 -3.10 -4.87 -5.64
C TYR A 45 -3.29 -3.58 -6.44
N THR A 46 -2.45 -3.34 -7.45
CA THR A 46 -2.68 -2.27 -8.44
C THR A 46 -3.96 -2.49 -9.23
N PHE A 47 -4.24 -3.73 -9.66
CA PHE A 47 -5.52 -4.05 -10.30
C PHE A 47 -6.69 -3.81 -9.34
N LEU A 48 -6.61 -4.33 -8.11
CA LEU A 48 -7.68 -4.26 -7.11
C LEU A 48 -8.02 -2.83 -6.65
N SER A 49 -7.02 -1.97 -6.48
CA SER A 49 -7.18 -0.63 -5.89
C SER A 49 -6.91 0.51 -6.89
N GLY A 50 -6.50 0.19 -8.12
CA GLY A 50 -6.31 1.14 -9.19
C GLY A 50 -5.28 2.22 -8.85
N LEU A 51 -5.69 3.48 -9.05
CA LEU A 51 -4.81 4.64 -8.90
C LEU A 51 -4.20 4.73 -7.50
N TYR A 52 -4.92 4.31 -6.46
CA TYR A 52 -4.42 4.47 -5.10
C TYR A 52 -3.24 3.55 -4.84
N PHE A 53 -3.37 2.24 -5.07
CA PHE A 53 -2.24 1.33 -4.87
C PHE A 53 -1.11 1.56 -5.89
N ARG A 54 -1.44 1.89 -7.14
CA ARG A 54 -0.45 2.32 -8.13
C ARG A 54 0.39 3.50 -7.62
N GLY A 55 -0.27 4.52 -7.05
CA GLY A 55 0.40 5.68 -6.47
C GLY A 55 1.28 5.31 -5.30
N LYS A 56 0.80 4.46 -4.37
CA LYS A 56 1.62 3.97 -3.24
C LYS A 56 2.88 3.26 -3.70
N LEU A 57 2.74 2.31 -4.63
CA LEU A 57 3.86 1.51 -5.13
C LEU A 57 4.88 2.35 -5.89
N ALA A 58 4.41 3.22 -6.80
CA ALA A 58 5.29 4.10 -7.56
C ALA A 58 6.05 5.08 -6.65
N TYR A 59 5.35 5.65 -5.67
CA TYR A 59 5.95 6.58 -4.72
C TYR A 59 6.97 5.90 -3.82
N ALA A 60 6.62 4.77 -3.21
CA ALA A 60 7.54 4.02 -2.36
C ALA A 60 8.80 3.60 -3.14
N ARG A 61 8.67 3.13 -4.38
CA ARG A 61 9.83 2.79 -5.23
C ARG A 61 10.70 3.99 -5.60
N ALA A 62 10.13 5.19 -5.69
CA ALA A 62 10.86 6.39 -6.06
C ALA A 62 11.63 7.03 -4.88
N PHE A 63 11.14 6.84 -3.65
CA PHE A 63 11.65 7.55 -2.47
C PHE A 63 12.20 6.62 -1.37
N ALA A 64 12.12 5.30 -1.54
CA ALA A 64 12.86 4.36 -0.70
C ALA A 64 14.34 4.33 -1.11
N ASP A 65 15.24 4.27 -0.14
CA ASP A 65 16.69 4.18 -0.43
C ASP A 65 17.06 2.87 -1.12
N ARG A 66 16.28 1.82 -0.86
CA ARG A 66 16.52 0.47 -1.36
C ARG A 66 15.21 -0.21 -1.74
N PRO A 67 15.21 -1.10 -2.76
CA PRO A 67 14.02 -1.88 -3.12
C PRO A 67 13.46 -2.71 -1.96
N GLU A 68 14.33 -3.24 -1.10
CA GLU A 68 13.97 -4.04 0.08
C GLU A 68 13.15 -3.25 1.12
N HIS A 69 13.24 -1.92 1.09
CA HIS A 69 12.52 -1.03 2.00
C HIS A 69 11.08 -0.74 1.53
N VAL A 70 10.61 -1.39 0.47
CA VAL A 70 9.22 -1.31 0.01
C VAL A 70 8.48 -2.58 0.40
N LEU A 71 7.59 -2.48 1.39
CA LEU A 71 6.86 -3.62 1.92
C LEU A 71 5.34 -3.40 1.86
N VAL A 72 4.61 -4.45 1.52
CA VAL A 72 3.15 -4.48 1.47
C VAL A 72 2.62 -5.22 2.69
N ILE A 73 1.70 -4.60 3.41
CA ILE A 73 0.95 -5.26 4.48
C ILE A 73 -0.07 -6.21 3.82
N THR A 74 -0.08 -7.47 4.22
CA THR A 74 -0.96 -8.52 3.69
C THR A 74 -1.97 -8.99 4.76
N PRO A 75 -3.17 -9.45 4.37
CA PRO A 75 -4.19 -9.91 5.33
C PRO A 75 -3.81 -11.14 6.16
N THR A 76 -2.94 -12.02 5.66
CA THR A 76 -2.62 -13.30 6.34
C THR A 76 -1.14 -13.62 6.46
N ALA A 77 -0.24 -12.83 5.87
CA ALA A 77 1.18 -13.18 5.75
C ALA A 77 2.12 -12.04 6.16
N GLY A 78 1.64 -11.08 6.95
CA GLY A 78 2.47 -9.99 7.49
C GLY A 78 2.94 -9.03 6.41
N LEU A 79 4.24 -8.71 6.41
CA LEU A 79 4.89 -7.81 5.47
C LEU A 79 5.55 -8.60 4.33
N ARG A 80 5.27 -8.21 3.08
CA ARG A 80 5.82 -8.88 1.90
C ARG A 80 6.33 -7.87 0.86
N PRO A 81 7.46 -8.14 0.18
CA PRO A 81 7.86 -7.34 -0.97
C PRO A 81 6.76 -7.27 -2.03
N PRO A 82 6.62 -6.16 -2.78
CA PRO A 82 5.62 -6.04 -3.84
C PRO A 82 5.80 -7.07 -4.96
N ASP A 83 7.01 -7.59 -5.14
CA ASP A 83 7.33 -8.59 -6.17
C ASP A 83 7.08 -10.03 -5.70
N THR A 84 6.58 -10.23 -4.48
CA THR A 84 6.14 -11.55 -3.98
C THR A 84 5.09 -12.12 -4.92
N LEU A 85 5.36 -13.30 -5.47
CA LEU A 85 4.42 -14.01 -6.33
C LEU A 85 3.27 -14.57 -5.51
N VAL A 86 2.05 -14.30 -5.97
CA VAL A 86 0.82 -14.81 -5.36
C VAL A 86 -0.02 -15.54 -6.40
N THR A 87 -0.68 -16.61 -5.94
CA THR A 87 -1.61 -17.40 -6.76
C THR A 87 -3.05 -17.05 -6.40
N LEU A 88 -3.99 -17.63 -7.15
CA LEU A 88 -5.42 -17.49 -6.91
C LEU A 88 -5.82 -17.96 -5.50
N ASP A 89 -5.20 -19.03 -4.99
CA ASP A 89 -5.51 -19.57 -3.67
C ASP A 89 -5.00 -18.67 -2.54
N VAL A 90 -3.82 -18.07 -2.71
CA VAL A 90 -3.33 -17.02 -1.79
C VAL A 90 -4.33 -15.86 -1.75
N LEU A 91 -4.78 -15.39 -2.92
CA LEU A 91 -5.73 -14.30 -3.00
C LEU A 91 -7.09 -14.64 -2.39
N ARG A 92 -7.59 -15.87 -2.56
CA ARG A 92 -8.78 -16.38 -1.86
C ARG A 92 -8.58 -16.40 -0.35
N GLY A 93 -7.38 -16.78 0.11
CA GLY A 93 -7.00 -16.72 1.51
C GLY A 93 -7.06 -15.30 2.08
N PHE A 94 -6.55 -14.33 1.33
CA PHE A 94 -6.64 -12.91 1.68
C PHE A 94 -8.07 -12.39 1.74
N ALA A 95 -8.93 -12.80 0.81
CA ALA A 95 -10.33 -12.38 0.74
C ALA A 95 -11.16 -12.84 1.95
N ARG A 96 -10.74 -13.90 2.64
CA ARG A 96 -11.43 -14.47 3.83
C ARG A 96 -11.12 -13.72 5.13
N VAL A 97 -10.22 -12.75 5.13
CA VAL A 97 -9.84 -12.01 6.33
C VAL A 97 -10.26 -10.56 6.18
N ASP A 98 -11.21 -10.12 7.03
CA ASP A 98 -11.48 -8.71 7.18
C ASP A 98 -10.47 -8.11 8.15
N ILE A 99 -9.46 -7.42 7.64
CA ILE A 99 -8.45 -6.75 8.47
C ILE A 99 -9.04 -5.74 9.48
N ALA A 100 -10.31 -5.33 9.34
CA ALA A 100 -10.98 -4.46 10.31
C ALA A 100 -11.35 -5.19 11.60
N ASP A 101 -11.50 -6.50 11.57
CA ASP A 101 -11.94 -7.31 12.72
C ASP A 101 -10.88 -7.44 13.82
N GLY A 102 -9.64 -7.05 13.54
CA GLY A 102 -8.54 -7.15 14.50
C GLY A 102 -8.20 -8.60 14.89
N SER A 103 -8.54 -9.58 14.06
CA SER A 103 -8.32 -10.99 14.33
C SER A 103 -6.84 -11.31 14.51
N ALA A 104 -6.56 -12.32 15.35
CA ALA A 104 -5.21 -12.82 15.57
C ALA A 104 -4.54 -13.30 14.26
N ARG A 105 -5.35 -13.77 13.30
CA ARG A 105 -4.89 -14.22 11.97
C ARG A 105 -4.24 -13.09 11.17
N PHE A 106 -4.75 -11.87 11.29
CA PHE A 106 -4.12 -10.68 10.71
C PHE A 106 -2.99 -10.13 11.59
N ARG A 107 -3.26 -9.97 12.88
CA ARG A 107 -2.35 -9.26 13.81
C ARG A 107 -1.04 -9.99 14.06
N ARG A 108 -1.07 -11.31 14.26
CA ARG A 108 0.13 -12.10 14.62
C ARG A 108 1.24 -12.01 13.56
N PRO A 109 0.99 -12.31 12.27
CA PRO A 109 2.06 -12.24 11.28
C PRO A 109 2.53 -10.80 11.04
N LEU A 110 1.63 -9.80 11.09
CA LEU A 110 2.04 -8.40 10.97
C LEU A 110 2.93 -7.96 12.12
N LEU A 111 2.61 -8.33 13.37
CA LEU A 111 3.40 -7.99 14.54
C LEU A 111 4.78 -8.64 14.51
N ALA A 112 4.86 -9.92 14.11
CA ALA A 112 6.13 -10.64 14.01
C ALA A 112 7.07 -10.00 12.99
N ASP A 113 6.56 -9.71 11.78
CA ASP A 113 7.34 -9.08 10.72
C ASP A 113 7.71 -7.64 11.08
N ALA A 114 6.80 -6.88 11.70
CA ALA A 114 7.09 -5.53 12.16
C ALA A 114 8.21 -5.49 13.21
N ARG A 115 8.23 -6.43 14.16
CA ARG A 115 9.31 -6.55 15.16
C ARG A 115 10.64 -6.92 14.51
N THR A 116 10.61 -7.85 13.57
CA THR A 116 11.80 -8.25 12.81
C THR A 116 12.37 -7.05 12.04
N LEU A 117 11.51 -6.30 11.36
CA LEU A 117 11.90 -5.07 10.68
C LEU A 117 12.49 -4.05 11.67
N ALA A 118 11.81 -3.78 12.79
CA ALA A 118 12.26 -2.82 13.79
C ALA A 118 13.64 -3.15 14.38
N ALA A 119 13.98 -4.43 14.52
CA ALA A 119 15.28 -4.88 14.99
C ALA A 119 16.42 -4.61 14.00
N GLY A 120 16.11 -4.49 12.70
CA GLY A 120 17.07 -4.17 11.64
C GLY A 120 17.20 -2.68 11.33
N LEU A 121 16.41 -1.81 11.96
CA LEU A 121 16.42 -0.37 11.72
C LEU A 121 17.36 0.36 12.68
N GLY A 122 18.10 1.33 12.16
CA GLY A 122 18.84 2.30 12.95
C GLY A 122 17.91 3.19 13.79
N ALA A 123 18.49 3.89 14.77
CA ALA A 123 17.75 4.78 15.67
C ALA A 123 17.02 5.91 14.91
N ASP A 124 17.68 6.43 13.88
CA ASP A 124 17.17 7.53 13.05
C ASP A 124 16.31 7.06 11.88
N ASP A 125 16.21 5.75 11.60
CA ASP A 125 15.45 5.28 10.44
C ASP A 125 13.93 5.46 10.64
N GLU A 126 13.25 5.80 9.55
CA GLU A 126 11.83 6.14 9.57
C GLU A 126 10.98 5.06 8.89
N VAL A 127 9.77 4.86 9.40
CA VAL A 127 8.79 3.94 8.81
C VAL A 127 7.59 4.74 8.31
N ILE A 128 7.44 4.84 7.00
CA ILE A 128 6.43 5.65 6.33
C ILE A 128 5.26 4.76 5.91
N LEU A 129 4.11 4.95 6.56
CA LEU A 129 2.87 4.28 6.24
C LEU A 129 2.12 4.99 5.10
N LEU A 130 2.09 4.35 3.93
CA LEU A 130 1.24 4.74 2.82
C LEU A 130 -0.11 4.02 2.93
N GLY A 131 -0.99 4.56 3.78
CA GLY A 131 -2.29 3.95 4.06
C GLY A 131 -3.29 4.95 4.64
N SER A 132 -4.51 4.50 4.88
CA SER A 132 -5.42 5.23 5.77
C SER A 132 -4.98 5.06 7.22
N ILE A 133 -4.86 6.16 7.98
CA ILE A 133 -4.65 6.10 9.43
C ILE A 133 -5.95 6.23 10.22
N ALA A 134 -7.09 6.36 9.53
CA ALA A 134 -8.37 6.65 10.15
C ALA A 134 -8.98 5.45 10.90
N SER A 135 -8.47 4.24 10.68
CA SER A 135 -8.97 3.00 11.28
C SER A 135 -7.83 2.24 11.99
N PRO A 136 -8.07 1.69 13.19
CA PRO A 136 -7.03 1.10 14.05
C PRO A 136 -6.33 -0.13 13.46
N LYS A 137 -6.94 -0.81 12.48
CA LYS A 137 -6.56 -2.09 11.84
C LYS A 137 -5.09 -2.50 11.99
N TYR A 138 -4.22 -1.94 11.14
CA TYR A 138 -2.77 -2.11 11.17
C TYR A 138 -2.08 -1.00 11.96
N VAL A 139 -2.74 0.15 12.13
CA VAL A 139 -2.15 1.33 12.77
C VAL A 139 -1.73 0.99 14.19
N ASP A 140 -2.59 0.32 14.96
CA ASP A 140 -2.30 0.01 16.37
C ASP A 140 -1.14 -0.99 16.50
N VAL A 141 -1.08 -1.99 15.61
CA VAL A 141 0.01 -2.97 15.58
C VAL A 141 1.34 -2.28 15.28
N LEU A 142 1.35 -1.43 14.25
CA LEU A 142 2.55 -0.73 13.81
C LEU A 142 2.99 0.32 14.82
N SER A 143 2.05 1.10 15.38
CA SER A 143 2.34 2.11 16.41
C SER A 143 2.94 1.48 17.66
N GLY A 144 2.44 0.30 18.07
CA GLY A 144 3.00 -0.42 19.22
C GLY A 144 4.44 -0.93 19.01
N VAL A 145 4.92 -1.02 17.77
CA VAL A 145 6.28 -1.48 17.45
C VAL A 145 7.21 -0.31 17.15
N PHE A 146 6.77 0.62 16.32
CA PHE A 146 7.62 1.69 15.78
C PHE A 146 7.51 3.01 16.55
N GLY A 147 6.45 3.19 17.35
CA GLY A 147 6.25 4.39 18.17
C GLY A 147 6.31 5.68 17.32
N PRO A 148 7.06 6.71 17.75
CA PRO A 148 7.21 7.97 17.01
C PRO A 148 7.84 7.84 15.61
N ARG A 149 8.58 6.75 15.34
CA ARG A 149 9.20 6.48 14.03
C ARG A 149 8.18 6.07 12.98
N LEU A 150 6.96 5.67 13.39
CA LEU A 150 5.87 5.44 12.44
C LEU A 150 5.30 6.80 11.99
N LYS A 151 5.57 7.16 10.75
CA LYS A 151 5.09 8.39 10.13
C LYS A 151 4.11 8.11 9.00
N PHE A 152 3.40 9.13 8.58
CA PHE A 152 2.55 9.10 7.39
C PHE A 152 2.55 10.48 6.71
N PRO A 153 2.19 10.57 5.41
CA PRO A 153 2.15 11.86 4.73
C PRO A 153 1.05 12.76 5.29
N ALA A 154 1.41 13.95 5.81
CA ALA A 154 0.46 14.90 6.38
C ALA A 154 -0.65 15.29 5.38
N ALA A 155 -0.27 15.40 4.10
CA ALA A 155 -1.18 15.71 3.00
C ALA A 155 -2.26 14.64 2.73
N PHE A 156 -2.24 13.48 3.39
CA PHE A 156 -3.31 12.48 3.30
C PHE A 156 -4.57 12.85 4.07
N VAL A 157 -4.47 13.71 5.10
CA VAL A 157 -5.60 14.08 5.94
C VAL A 157 -6.70 14.72 5.07
N GLY A 158 -7.95 14.25 5.24
CA GLY A 158 -9.10 14.71 4.47
C GLY A 158 -9.15 14.27 3.00
N ARG A 159 -8.15 13.52 2.49
CA ARG A 159 -8.13 13.03 1.10
C ARG A 159 -8.67 11.61 0.97
N GLY A 160 -9.58 11.41 0.02
CA GLY A 160 -10.01 10.08 -0.41
C GLY A 160 -8.92 9.34 -1.20
N ASP A 161 -9.06 8.01 -1.32
CA ASP A 161 -8.08 7.09 -1.91
C ASP A 161 -7.55 7.52 -3.28
N MET A 162 -8.45 7.88 -4.21
CA MET A 162 -8.04 8.28 -5.56
C MET A 162 -7.26 9.60 -5.56
N SER A 163 -7.65 10.56 -4.71
CA SER A 163 -6.90 11.81 -4.55
C SER A 163 -5.52 11.57 -3.96
N ARG A 164 -5.38 10.62 -3.02
CA ARG A 164 -4.08 10.24 -2.48
C ARG A 164 -3.21 9.57 -3.55
N GLY A 165 -3.77 8.64 -4.32
CA GLY A 165 -3.07 8.01 -5.44
C GLY A 165 -2.56 9.01 -6.48
N GLY A 166 -3.40 9.95 -6.89
CA GLY A 166 -3.02 11.01 -7.83
C GLY A 166 -1.96 11.96 -7.27
N LEU A 167 -2.02 12.30 -5.99
CA LEU A 167 -1.01 13.12 -5.32
C LEU A 167 0.36 12.44 -5.35
N LEU A 168 0.40 11.16 -4.94
CA LEU A 168 1.63 10.37 -4.92
C LEU A 168 2.30 10.30 -6.30
N LEU A 169 1.53 10.08 -7.38
CA LEU A 169 2.07 10.04 -8.74
C LEU A 169 2.61 11.40 -9.22
N ARG A 170 2.03 12.51 -8.75
CA ARG A 170 2.54 13.85 -9.04
C ARG A 170 3.85 14.11 -8.32
N CYS A 171 3.95 13.69 -7.05
CA CYS A 171 5.21 13.74 -6.30
C CYS A 171 6.32 12.95 -6.99
N VAL A 172 6.02 11.75 -7.50
CA VAL A 172 6.97 10.96 -8.31
C VAL A 172 7.40 11.73 -9.56
N THR A 173 6.45 12.36 -10.27
CA THR A 173 6.74 13.15 -11.47
C THR A 173 7.61 14.37 -11.16
N ALA A 174 7.31 15.06 -10.05
CA ALA A 174 8.04 16.24 -9.58
C ALA A 174 9.36 15.89 -8.87
N ARG A 175 9.59 14.61 -8.56
CA ARG A 175 10.71 14.10 -7.74
C ARG A 175 10.78 14.80 -6.37
N THR A 176 9.63 15.09 -5.78
CA THR A 176 9.53 15.75 -4.48
C THR A 176 8.72 14.88 -3.53
N ALA A 177 9.35 14.45 -2.43
CA ALA A 177 8.66 13.72 -1.37
C ALA A 177 7.66 14.63 -0.63
N LEU A 178 6.62 14.03 -0.08
CA LEU A 178 5.68 14.65 0.84
C LEU A 178 6.29 14.78 2.23
N ASP A 179 5.81 15.77 2.98
CA ASP A 179 6.13 15.89 4.40
C ASP A 179 5.49 14.76 5.20
N TYR A 180 6.30 14.08 6.02
CA TYR A 180 5.87 13.00 6.89
C TYR A 180 5.79 13.47 8.34
N VAL A 181 4.68 13.17 9.00
CA VAL A 181 4.46 13.46 10.42
C VAL A 181 4.22 12.18 11.20
N PRO A 182 4.59 12.11 12.49
CA PRO A 182 4.30 10.95 13.33
C PRO A 182 2.81 10.60 13.33
N VAL A 183 2.50 9.31 13.34
CA VAL A 183 1.11 8.83 13.50
C VAL A 183 0.62 9.08 14.93
N ALA A 184 1.52 9.03 15.91
CA ALA A 184 1.23 9.36 17.30
C ALA A 184 0.78 10.83 17.40
N GLY A 185 -0.37 11.08 18.04
CA GLY A 185 -0.93 12.42 18.21
C GLY A 185 -1.51 13.07 16.95
N ALA A 186 -1.48 12.39 15.80
CA ALA A 186 -1.96 12.98 14.55
C ALA A 186 -3.49 13.09 14.48
N THR A 187 -3.96 14.20 13.92
CA THR A 187 -5.37 14.38 13.55
C THR A 187 -5.76 13.40 12.44
N ARG A 188 -6.54 12.37 12.78
CA ARG A 188 -6.90 11.28 11.85
C ARG A 188 -8.00 11.63 10.83
N ARG A 189 -8.73 12.72 11.07
CA ARG A 189 -9.80 13.25 10.19
C ARG A 189 -9.65 14.75 10.07
N GLY A 190 -9.88 15.32 8.89
CA GLY A 190 -9.78 16.76 8.70
C GLY A 190 -10.61 17.22 7.51
N ALA A 191 -10.67 18.54 7.34
CA ALA A 191 -11.38 19.15 6.22
C ALA A 191 -10.83 18.64 4.89
N ARG A 192 -11.74 18.43 3.92
CA ARG A 192 -11.36 17.95 2.60
C ARG A 192 -10.51 19.01 1.90
N PRO A 193 -9.24 18.74 1.56
CA PRO A 193 -8.40 19.70 0.87
C PRO A 193 -8.87 19.91 -0.58
N PRO A 194 -8.43 20.99 -1.26
CA PRO A 194 -8.80 21.25 -2.64
C PRO A 194 -8.47 20.08 -3.57
N LYS A 195 -9.27 19.95 -4.62
CA LYS A 195 -9.05 18.97 -5.69
C LYS A 195 -7.68 19.21 -6.32
N LEU A 196 -7.03 18.12 -6.73
CA LEU A 196 -5.78 18.24 -7.48
C LEU A 196 -6.08 18.95 -8.82
N PRO A 197 -5.28 19.94 -9.23
CA PRO A 197 -5.49 20.65 -10.49
C PRO A 197 -5.43 19.68 -11.67
N PRO A 198 -6.23 19.86 -12.74
CA PRO A 198 -6.15 19.01 -13.93
C PRO A 198 -4.72 18.90 -14.45
N LEU A 199 -4.30 17.71 -14.87
CA LEU A 199 -3.04 17.60 -15.60
C LEU A 199 -3.24 18.18 -17.01
N PRO A 200 -2.24 18.87 -17.58
CA PRO A 200 -2.28 19.25 -18.97
C PRO A 200 -2.45 17.98 -19.83
N ARG A 201 -3.32 18.06 -20.84
CA ARG A 201 -3.49 16.96 -21.80
C ARG A 201 -2.15 16.73 -22.49
N ARG A 202 -1.58 15.53 -22.34
CA ARG A 202 -0.47 15.11 -23.20
C ARG A 202 -1.01 14.98 -24.61
N VAL A 203 -0.60 15.88 -25.50
CA VAL A 203 -0.74 15.67 -26.94
C VAL A 203 0.22 14.53 -27.28
N VAL A 204 -0.31 13.36 -27.56
CA VAL A 204 0.47 12.30 -28.20
C VAL A 204 0.64 12.77 -29.64
N GLN A 205 1.83 13.25 -30.01
CA GLN A 205 2.13 13.40 -31.42
C GLN A 205 2.04 12.00 -32.04
N ALA A 206 1.14 11.84 -33.02
CA ALA A 206 1.15 10.68 -33.89
C ALA A 206 2.50 10.72 -34.62
N GLY A 207 3.41 9.84 -34.23
CA GLY A 207 4.66 9.63 -34.96
C GLY A 207 4.36 8.91 -36.27
N GLU A 208 4.98 9.42 -37.33
CA GLU A 208 5.13 8.79 -38.66
C GLU A 208 5.81 7.42 -38.59
#